data_AF-A0AA39UMK4-F1
#
_entry.id   AF-A0AA39UMK4-F1
#
_cell.length_a   1.000
_cell.length_b   1.000
_cell.length_c   1.000
_cell.angle_alpha   90.00
_cell.angle_beta   90.00
_cell.angle_gamma   90.00
#
_symmetry.space_group_name_H-M   'P 1'
#
loop_
_entity.id
_entity.type
_entity.pdbx_description
1 polymer ?
#
loop_
_entity_poly.entity_id
_entity_poly.type
_entity_poly.pdbx_seq_one_letter_code
_entity_poly.pdbx_strand_id
1 'polypeptide(L)'
;MKFTLPITMLTALVASTFATPIHVARDVYAPPVTSPDASAVWTINTTQTVSWDTSNPPAQITNRFGSIRLRKGDYTLPLILADGFDILLGKMEVTVPWVTEGDDYAIVLFGDSGNWSPKFTITGGPAY
;
A
#
# COMPACT_ATOMS: atom_id res chain seq x y z
N MET A 1 -6.23 -69.14 49.95
CA MET A 1 -5.05 -68.53 49.32
C MET A 1 -5.53 -67.39 48.42
N LYS A 2 -5.05 -66.17 48.66
CA LYS A 2 -5.32 -64.97 47.85
C LYS A 2 -4.36 -64.99 46.66
N PHE A 3 -4.85 -64.78 45.44
CA PHE A 3 -4.01 -64.39 44.31
C PHE A 3 -4.69 -63.26 43.55
N THR A 4 -4.04 -62.11 43.59
CA THR A 4 -4.41 -60.84 42.98
C THR A 4 -3.47 -60.57 41.80
N LEU A 5 -3.94 -59.76 40.84
CA LEU A 5 -3.22 -58.85 39.91
C LEU A 5 -3.31 -59.22 38.41
N PRO A 6 -3.17 -58.25 37.46
CA PRO A 6 -3.15 -56.79 37.59
C PRO A 6 -4.14 -56.05 36.67
N ILE A 7 -4.49 -54.82 37.05
CA ILE A 7 -5.11 -53.81 36.16
C ILE A 7 -4.00 -53.22 35.29
N THR A 8 -4.10 -53.38 33.97
CA THR A 8 -3.20 -52.72 33.02
C THR A 8 -3.69 -51.28 32.80
N MET A 9 -2.97 -50.32 33.39
CA MET A 9 -3.22 -48.90 33.21
C MET A 9 -2.57 -48.46 31.89
N LEU A 10 -3.39 -48.17 30.88
CA LEU A 10 -2.93 -47.62 29.59
C LEU A 10 -2.78 -46.11 29.73
N THR A 11 -1.54 -45.63 29.87
CA THR A 11 -1.19 -44.21 29.89
C THR A 11 -1.24 -43.64 28.47
N ALA A 12 -2.20 -42.74 28.21
CA ALA A 12 -2.25 -41.96 26.97
C ALA A 12 -1.21 -40.82 27.05
N LEU A 13 -0.17 -40.89 26.20
CA LEU A 13 0.81 -39.81 26.04
C LEU A 13 0.21 -38.74 25.11
N VAL A 14 -0.26 -37.64 25.67
CA VAL A 14 -0.67 -36.46 24.88
C VAL A 14 0.59 -35.63 24.61
N ALA A 15 1.09 -35.70 23.37
CA ALA A 15 2.18 -34.84 22.94
C ALA A 15 1.62 -33.45 22.59
N SER A 16 1.81 -32.48 23.48
CA SER A 16 1.49 -31.07 23.22
C SER A 16 2.51 -30.49 22.24
N THR A 17 2.14 -30.34 20.96
CA THR A 17 2.94 -29.56 20.02
C THR A 17 2.74 -28.08 20.32
N PHE A 18 3.72 -27.43 20.95
CA PHE A 18 3.77 -25.98 21.00
C PHE A 18 4.16 -25.44 19.62
N ALA A 19 3.17 -25.15 18.79
CA ALA A 19 3.39 -24.31 17.63
C ALA A 19 3.60 -22.88 18.15
N THR A 20 4.84 -22.38 18.13
CA THR A 20 5.08 -20.96 18.32
C THR A 20 4.60 -20.25 17.05
N PRO A 21 3.66 -19.30 17.14
CA PRO A 21 3.35 -18.46 15.99
C PRO A 21 4.63 -17.72 15.61
N ILE A 22 5.14 -17.95 14.39
CA ILE A 22 6.12 -17.05 13.80
C ILE A 22 5.36 -15.74 13.58
N HIS A 23 5.59 -14.76 14.45
CA HIS A 23 5.17 -13.39 14.22
C HIS A 23 6.02 -12.80 13.10
N VAL A 24 5.76 -13.20 11.86
CA VAL A 24 6.15 -12.36 10.73
C VAL A 24 5.21 -11.18 10.77
N ALA A 25 5.68 -10.03 11.29
CA ALA A 25 5.00 -8.78 11.03
C ALA A 25 4.87 -8.68 9.51
N ARG A 26 3.64 -8.81 8.99
CA ARG A 26 3.36 -8.55 7.58
C ARG A 26 3.45 -7.05 7.41
N ASP A 27 4.65 -6.57 7.10
CA ASP A 27 4.88 -5.15 6.95
C ASP A 27 4.04 -4.64 5.77
N VAL A 28 3.13 -3.74 6.10
CA VAL A 28 2.41 -2.92 5.14
C VAL A 28 3.45 -2.00 4.51
N TYR A 29 3.77 -2.23 3.24
CA TYR A 29 4.69 -1.34 2.53
C TYR A 29 3.94 -0.13 1.97
N ALA A 30 4.24 1.04 2.51
CA ALA A 30 3.63 2.32 2.13
C ALA A 30 4.72 3.38 1.87
N PRO A 31 5.49 3.26 0.77
CA PRO A 31 6.62 4.15 0.51
C PRO A 31 6.19 5.62 0.42
N PRO A 32 6.97 6.56 0.98
CA PRO A 32 6.68 7.99 0.89
C PRO A 32 6.69 8.50 -0.55
N VAL A 33 5.63 9.20 -0.96
CA VAL A 33 5.61 9.92 -2.23
C VAL A 33 6.54 11.12 -2.14
N THR A 34 7.46 11.26 -3.08
CA THR A 34 8.45 12.36 -3.15
C THR A 34 8.12 13.37 -4.24
N SER A 35 7.35 12.99 -5.26
CA SER A 35 6.81 13.89 -6.28
C SER A 35 5.41 13.40 -6.69
N PRO A 36 4.40 14.28 -6.81
CA PRO A 36 4.48 15.75 -6.69
C PRO A 36 4.68 16.24 -5.25
N ASP A 37 5.29 17.41 -5.09
CA ASP A 37 5.37 18.14 -3.83
C ASP A 37 4.39 19.34 -3.80
N ALA A 38 4.41 20.13 -2.73
CA ALA A 38 3.47 21.24 -2.55
C ALA A 38 3.66 22.40 -3.54
N SER A 39 4.79 22.45 -4.25
CA SER A 39 5.07 23.45 -5.28
C SER A 39 4.70 22.99 -6.69
N ALA A 40 4.30 21.73 -6.85
CA ALA A 40 3.98 21.17 -8.15
C ALA A 40 2.75 21.83 -8.78
N VAL A 41 2.86 22.12 -10.08
CA VAL A 41 1.76 22.58 -10.92
C VAL A 41 1.68 21.67 -12.15
N TRP A 42 0.57 20.96 -12.28
CA TRP A 42 0.32 20.04 -13.37
C TRP A 42 -0.73 20.60 -14.33
N THR A 43 -0.45 20.53 -15.63
CA THR A 43 -1.45 20.88 -16.64
C THR A 43 -2.20 19.63 -17.07
N ILE A 44 -3.52 19.70 -17.20
CA ILE A 44 -4.33 18.60 -17.74
C ILE A 44 -3.81 18.08 -19.09
N ASN A 45 -4.05 16.80 -19.38
CA ASN A 45 -3.62 16.10 -20.61
C ASN A 45 -2.09 16.08 -20.84
N THR A 46 -1.28 16.44 -19.84
CA THR A 46 0.18 16.26 -19.89
C THR A 46 0.59 14.97 -19.20
N THR A 47 1.74 14.43 -19.58
CA THR A 47 2.38 13.34 -18.84
C THR A 47 3.22 13.92 -17.71
N GLN A 48 3.06 13.39 -16.51
CA GLN A 48 3.77 13.79 -15.30
C GLN A 48 4.39 12.57 -14.64
N THR A 49 5.49 12.77 -13.91
CA THR A 49 6.17 11.70 -13.20
C THR A 49 5.81 11.75 -11.71
N VAL A 50 5.18 10.68 -11.23
CA VAL A 50 5.02 10.41 -9.80
C VAL A 50 6.22 9.63 -9.34
N SER A 51 6.84 10.03 -8.23
CA SER A 51 8.01 9.38 -7.66
C SER A 51 7.81 9.11 -6.17
N TRP A 52 8.46 8.06 -5.66
CA TRP A 52 8.41 7.67 -4.26
C TRP A 52 9.73 7.03 -3.82
N ASP A 53 9.97 7.01 -2.50
CA ASP A 53 11.19 6.47 -1.92
C ASP A 53 11.12 4.94 -1.74
N THR A 54 12.01 4.24 -2.42
CA THR A 54 12.16 2.77 -2.34
C THR A 54 13.44 2.32 -1.65
N SER A 55 14.10 3.19 -0.88
CA SER A 55 15.40 2.91 -0.25
C SER A 55 15.35 1.87 0.89
N ASN A 56 14.20 1.72 1.55
CA ASN A 56 14.06 0.85 2.73
C ASN A 56 12.80 -0.05 2.65
N PRO A 57 12.70 -0.97 1.68
CA PRO A 57 11.58 -1.91 1.60
C PRO A 57 11.72 -3.02 2.66
N PRO A 58 10.60 -3.55 3.20
CA PRO A 58 10.64 -4.72 4.07
C PRO A 58 11.08 -5.97 3.30
N ALA A 59 11.57 -6.98 4.02
CA ALA A 59 12.04 -8.23 3.43
C ALA A 59 10.94 -9.03 2.72
N GLN A 60 9.67 -8.79 3.07
CA GLN A 60 8.48 -9.37 2.47
C GLN A 60 7.47 -8.24 2.26
N ILE A 61 6.99 -8.08 1.02
CA ILE A 61 5.92 -7.13 0.66
C ILE A 61 4.68 -7.97 0.36
N THR A 62 3.57 -7.70 1.05
CA THR A 62 2.36 -8.53 0.94
C THR A 62 1.63 -8.25 -0.38
N ASN A 63 1.55 -6.99 -0.80
CA ASN A 63 1.07 -6.56 -2.10
C ASN A 63 2.12 -5.69 -2.80
N ARG A 64 2.73 -6.27 -3.84
CA ARG A 64 3.76 -5.60 -4.64
C ARG A 64 3.18 -4.78 -5.80
N PHE A 65 1.90 -4.97 -6.12
CA PHE A 65 1.26 -4.28 -7.23
C PHE A 65 0.64 -2.96 -6.75
N GLY A 66 1.22 -1.87 -7.24
CA GLY A 66 0.83 -0.51 -6.89
C GLY A 66 -0.28 0.05 -7.77
N SER A 67 -0.96 1.06 -7.23
CA SER A 67 -2.00 1.85 -7.93
C SER A 67 -1.84 3.33 -7.59
N ILE A 68 -1.92 4.21 -8.58
CA ILE A 68 -1.89 5.67 -8.39
C ILE A 68 -3.29 6.21 -8.61
N ARG A 69 -3.83 6.93 -7.61
CA ARG A 69 -5.14 7.58 -7.69
C ARG A 69 -5.05 9.06 -7.39
N LEU A 70 -6.01 9.80 -7.93
CA LEU A 70 -6.13 11.24 -7.71
C LEU A 70 -7.10 11.53 -6.57
N ARG A 71 -6.73 12.46 -5.67
CA ARG A 71 -7.60 13.04 -4.64
C ARG A 71 -7.84 14.50 -4.93
N LYS A 72 -8.98 15.01 -4.44
CA LYS A 72 -9.30 16.43 -4.34
C LYS A 72 -9.89 16.71 -2.96
N GLY A 73 -9.26 17.60 -2.20
CA GLY A 73 -9.59 17.81 -0.80
C GLY A 73 -9.50 16.50 0.00
N ASP A 74 -10.61 16.12 0.64
CA ASP A 74 -10.69 14.91 1.47
C ASP A 74 -11.19 13.65 0.72
N TYR A 75 -11.48 13.78 -0.57
CA TYR A 75 -12.08 12.70 -1.37
C TYR A 75 -11.07 12.08 -2.32
N THR A 76 -11.06 10.75 -2.39
CA THR A 76 -10.41 10.03 -3.50
C THR A 76 -11.37 9.98 -4.65
N LEU A 77 -10.95 10.55 -5.78
CA LEU A 77 -11.73 10.54 -7.00
C LEU A 77 -11.77 9.11 -7.56
N PRO A 78 -12.83 8.73 -8.29
CA PRO A 78 -12.89 7.45 -9.01
C PRO A 78 -11.99 7.47 -10.27
N LEU A 79 -10.79 8.03 -10.17
CA LEU A 79 -9.80 8.19 -11.23
C LEU A 79 -8.53 7.42 -10.86
N ILE A 80 -8.24 6.39 -11.65
CA ILE A 80 -7.01 5.61 -11.57
C ILE A 80 -6.07 6.17 -12.64
N LEU A 81 -4.89 6.60 -12.21
CA LEU A 81 -3.89 7.21 -13.09
C LEU A 81 -2.88 6.19 -13.62
N ALA A 82 -2.56 5.18 -12.81
CA ALA A 82 -1.77 4.02 -13.19
C ALA A 82 -2.10 2.86 -12.24
N ASP A 83 -1.94 1.62 -12.70
CA ASP A 83 -2.30 0.43 -11.93
C ASP A 83 -1.43 -0.78 -12.29
N GLY A 84 -1.31 -1.73 -11.39
CA GLY A 84 -0.68 -3.04 -11.63
C GLY A 84 0.84 -3.01 -11.80
N PHE A 85 1.51 -1.94 -11.39
CA PHE A 85 2.96 -1.80 -11.51
C PHE A 85 3.70 -2.29 -10.27
N ASP A 86 4.97 -2.64 -10.40
CA ASP A 86 5.80 -2.98 -9.24
C ASP A 86 6.07 -1.73 -8.39
N ILE A 87 5.64 -1.74 -7.13
CA ILE A 87 5.84 -0.64 -6.20
C ILE A 87 7.32 -0.37 -5.88
N LEU A 88 8.26 -1.22 -6.29
CA LEU A 88 9.69 -0.97 -6.17
C LEU A 88 10.31 -0.21 -7.36
N LEU A 89 9.52 0.21 -8.35
CA LEU A 89 10.03 1.03 -9.47
C LEU A 89 10.52 2.42 -9.03
N GLY A 90 9.99 2.95 -7.93
CA GLY A 90 10.32 4.28 -7.40
C GLY A 90 9.76 5.46 -8.21
N LYS A 91 9.19 5.18 -9.39
CA LYS A 91 8.51 6.18 -10.23
C LYS A 91 7.54 5.53 -11.22
N MET A 92 6.56 6.31 -11.65
CA MET A 92 5.62 5.98 -12.70
C MET A 92 5.20 7.24 -13.45
N GLU A 93 5.11 7.16 -14.78
CA GLU A 93 4.52 8.21 -15.59
C GLU A 93 3.00 8.07 -15.61
N VAL A 94 2.29 9.19 -15.46
CA VAL A 94 0.83 9.25 -15.47
C VAL A 94 0.36 10.38 -16.38
N THR A 95 -0.79 10.20 -17.01
CA THR A 95 -1.47 11.30 -17.73
C THR A 95 -2.40 12.04 -16.77
N VAL A 96 -2.25 13.36 -16.70
CA VAL A 96 -3.13 14.22 -15.89
C VAL A 96 -4.54 14.20 -16.50
N PRO A 97 -5.57 13.73 -15.78
CA PRO A 97 -6.91 13.59 -16.32
C PRO A 97 -7.58 14.95 -16.53
N TRP A 98 -8.64 14.98 -17.34
CA TRP A 98 -9.51 16.15 -17.45
C TRP A 98 -10.30 16.37 -16.15
N VAL A 99 -9.86 17.33 -15.33
CA VAL A 99 -10.49 17.73 -14.06
C VAL A 99 -10.57 19.24 -13.99
N THR A 100 -11.44 19.77 -13.13
CA THR A 100 -11.50 21.22 -12.84
C THR A 100 -10.15 21.73 -12.34
N GLU A 101 -9.79 22.97 -12.60
CA GLU A 101 -8.60 23.53 -11.95
C GLU A 101 -8.77 23.65 -10.41
N GLY A 102 -7.65 23.68 -9.69
CA GLY A 102 -7.63 23.77 -8.23
C GLY A 102 -6.25 23.47 -7.63
N ASP A 103 -6.07 23.83 -6.36
CA ASP A 103 -4.81 23.73 -5.59
C ASP A 103 -4.86 22.68 -4.46
N ASP A 104 -5.93 21.90 -4.39
CA ASP A 104 -6.20 20.93 -3.33
C ASP A 104 -6.10 19.47 -3.81
N TYR A 105 -5.36 19.22 -4.89
CA TYR A 105 -5.13 17.88 -5.43
C TYR A 105 -4.04 17.15 -4.66
N ALA A 106 -4.16 15.83 -4.52
CA ALA A 106 -3.08 14.98 -4.01
C ALA A 106 -3.04 13.65 -4.75
N ILE A 107 -1.87 13.03 -4.79
CA ILE A 107 -1.69 11.65 -5.25
C ILE A 107 -1.82 10.72 -4.07
N VAL A 108 -2.50 9.59 -4.28
CA VAL A 108 -2.39 8.42 -3.41
C VAL A 108 -1.66 7.32 -4.17
N LEU A 109 -0.54 6.89 -3.61
CA LEU A 109 0.14 5.67 -4.00
C LEU A 109 -0.38 4.54 -3.11
N PHE A 110 -1.12 3.60 -3.69
CA PHE A 110 -1.59 2.39 -3.03
C PHE A 110 -0.63 1.22 -3.26
N GLY A 111 -0.38 0.44 -2.21
CA GLY A 111 0.18 -0.91 -2.22
C GLY A 111 -0.61 -1.78 -1.24
N ASP A 112 -0.01 -2.15 -0.10
CA ASP A 112 -0.72 -2.74 1.05
C ASP A 112 -1.54 -1.69 1.83
N SER A 113 -1.13 -0.42 1.76
CA SER A 113 -1.83 0.76 2.28
C SER A 113 -1.60 1.94 1.33
N GLY A 114 -2.19 3.10 1.63
CA GLY A 114 -2.01 4.33 0.87
C GLY A 114 -0.96 5.25 1.50
N ASN A 115 -0.11 5.84 0.68
CA ASN A 115 0.70 7.01 1.06
C ASN A 115 0.27 8.22 0.20
N TRP A 116 0.19 9.39 0.81
CA TRP A 116 -0.31 10.62 0.17
C TRP A 116 0.83 11.58 -0.12
N SER A 117 0.80 12.20 -1.29
CA SER A 117 1.61 13.39 -1.54
C SER A 117 1.10 14.58 -0.71
N PRO A 118 1.91 15.64 -0.57
CA PRO A 118 1.38 16.98 -0.28
C PRO A 118 0.31 17.40 -1.29
N LYS A 119 -0.50 18.39 -0.92
CA LYS A 119 -1.45 19.01 -1.84
C LYS A 119 -0.72 19.85 -2.89
N PHE A 120 -1.17 19.80 -4.14
CA PHE A 120 -0.57 20.49 -5.27
C PHE A 120 -1.64 20.99 -6.25
N THR A 121 -1.21 21.76 -7.26
CA THR A 121 -2.12 22.44 -8.19
C THR A 121 -2.26 21.69 -9.52
N ILE A 122 -3.50 21.59 -10.01
CA ILE A 122 -3.81 21.21 -11.41
C ILE A 122 -4.48 22.37 -12.13
N THR A 123 -4.02 22.70 -13.33
CA THR A 123 -4.50 23.84 -14.15
C THR A 123 -4.91 23.42 -15.57
N GLY A 124 -5.59 24.34 -16.28
CA GLY A 124 -5.99 24.18 -17.69
C GLY A 124 -7.33 23.49 -17.89
N GLY A 125 -7.92 22.95 -16.82
CA GLY A 125 -9.29 22.45 -16.81
C GLY A 125 -10.34 23.56 -16.64
N PRO A 126 -11.63 23.21 -16.59
CA PRO A 126 -12.68 24.18 -16.34
C PRO A 126 -12.55 24.77 -14.92
N ALA A 127 -12.84 26.06 -14.79
CA ALA A 127 -13.01 26.70 -13.50
C ALA A 127 -14.28 26.18 -12.80
N TYR A 128 -14.27 26.21 -11.47
CA TYR A 128 -15.46 25.97 -10.64
C TYR A 128 -16.31 27.24 -10.50
#